data_AF-A0A396I4Z9-F1
#
_entry.id   AF-A0A396I4Z9-F1
#
_cell.length_a   1.000
_cell.length_b   1.000
_cell.length_c   1.000
_cell.angle_alpha   90.00
_cell.angle_beta   90.00
_cell.angle_gamma   90.00
#
_symmetry.space_group_name_H-M   'P 1'
#
loop_
_entity.id
_entity.type
_entity.pdbx_description
1 polymer ?
#
loop_
_entity_poly.entity_id
_entity_poly.type
_entity_poly.pdbx_seq_one_letter_code
_entity_poly.pdbx_strand_id
1 'polypeptide(L)'
;MIQILHSVQIIGGNYKKYTYVTELLSSKCVQSFQSIREEEVSKLVKSICTCEGSIVNLTRNIFSMTHEITSRTVFGKRTKHQQVFITAMEEIVSLLGDFVLLICILLLEYCFRV
;
A
#
# COMPACT_ATOMS: atom_id res chain seq x y z
N MET A 1 12.66 -1.64 5.94
CA MET A 1 11.98 -2.06 4.68
C MET A 1 12.78 -3.04 3.83
N ILE A 2 14.13 -3.00 3.83
CA ILE A 2 14.98 -3.89 3.02
C ILE A 2 15.08 -5.33 3.58
N GLN A 3 14.83 -5.54 4.88
CA GLN A 3 14.99 -6.85 5.53
C GLN A 3 13.88 -7.88 5.18
N ILE A 4 12.71 -7.46 4.72
CA ILE A 4 11.63 -8.41 4.37
C ILE A 4 11.92 -9.13 3.05
N LEU A 5 12.67 -8.50 2.13
CA LEU A 5 12.94 -9.04 0.80
C LEU A 5 13.94 -10.20 0.82
N HIS A 6 14.91 -10.18 1.75
CA HIS A 6 15.99 -11.16 1.80
C HIS A 6 15.52 -12.54 2.29
N SER A 7 14.43 -12.60 3.05
CA SER A 7 13.85 -13.86 3.57
C SER A 7 13.10 -14.67 2.51
N VAL A 8 12.67 -14.04 1.41
CA VAL A 8 11.82 -14.68 0.38
C VAL A 8 12.64 -15.48 -0.64
N GLN A 9 13.94 -15.20 -0.78
CA GLN A 9 14.81 -15.91 -1.74
C GLN A 9 15.28 -17.29 -1.26
N ILE A 10 15.14 -17.62 0.03
CA ILE A 10 15.67 -18.86 0.63
C ILE A 10 14.72 -20.07 0.49
N ILE A 11 13.43 -19.84 0.27
CA ILE A 11 12.43 -20.88 0.02
C ILE A 11 12.19 -20.79 -1.49
N GLY A 12 12.78 -21.57 -2.40
CA GLY A 12 12.65 -23.03 -2.49
C GLY A 12 11.81 -23.49 -3.71
N GLY A 13 12.20 -23.11 -4.95
CA GLY A 13 11.88 -23.82 -6.21
C GLY A 13 10.40 -24.03 -6.62
N ASN A 14 9.99 -23.48 -7.78
CA ASN A 14 8.74 -23.72 -8.53
C ASN A 14 7.49 -22.86 -8.21
N TYR A 15 7.60 -21.53 -8.37
CA TYR A 15 6.44 -20.63 -8.32
C TYR A 15 6.48 -19.57 -9.44
N LYS A 16 6.33 -20.02 -10.69
CA LYS A 16 6.22 -19.09 -11.84
C LYS A 16 4.98 -18.15 -11.76
N LYS A 17 4.06 -18.37 -10.82
CA LYS A 17 2.80 -17.59 -10.69
C LYS A 17 2.93 -16.34 -9.79
N TYR A 18 3.83 -16.33 -8.83
CA TYR A 18 4.01 -15.19 -7.91
C TYR A 18 5.11 -14.22 -8.36
N THR A 19 5.82 -14.55 -9.45
CA THR A 19 6.91 -13.75 -10.02
C THR A 19 6.45 -12.35 -10.48
N TYR A 20 5.21 -12.22 -10.96
CA TYR A 20 4.69 -10.92 -11.41
C TYR A 20 4.59 -9.89 -10.28
N VAL A 21 4.15 -10.33 -9.10
CA VAL A 21 4.00 -9.45 -7.93
C VAL A 21 5.38 -9.06 -7.38
N THR A 22 6.34 -10.00 -7.38
CA THR A 22 7.70 -9.71 -6.93
C THR A 22 8.47 -8.83 -7.92
N GLU A 23 8.20 -8.94 -9.22
CA GLU A 23 8.73 -8.02 -10.25
C GLU A 23 8.11 -6.62 -10.14
N LEU A 24 6.79 -6.52 -9.91
CA LEU A 24 6.08 -5.25 -9.71
C LEU A 24 6.58 -4.49 -8.48
N LEU A 25 6.93 -5.21 -7.41
CA LEU A 25 7.49 -4.67 -6.17
C LEU A 25 9.03 -4.70 -6.14
N SER A 26 9.67 -4.94 -7.28
CA SER A 26 11.13 -4.97 -7.38
C SER A 26 11.73 -3.63 -6.99
N SER A 27 12.98 -3.64 -6.52
CA SER A 27 13.74 -2.41 -6.21
C SER A 27 13.76 -1.43 -7.39
N LYS A 28 13.81 -1.95 -8.62
CA LYS A 28 13.78 -1.17 -9.87
C LYS A 28 12.46 -0.41 -10.04
N CYS A 29 11.32 -1.08 -9.82
CA CYS A 29 10.01 -0.43 -9.87
C CYS A 29 9.84 0.57 -8.71
N VAL A 30 10.26 0.22 -7.50
CA VAL A 30 10.23 1.13 -6.34
C VAL A 30 11.07 2.39 -6.59
N GLN A 31 12.24 2.26 -7.22
CA GLN A 31 13.08 3.40 -7.62
C GLN A 31 12.42 4.22 -8.72
N SER A 32 11.75 3.58 -9.70
CA SER A 32 11.06 4.30 -10.78
C SER A 32 9.95 5.24 -10.29
N PHE A 33 9.34 4.95 -9.13
CA PHE A 33 8.31 5.79 -8.51
C PHE A 33 8.85 6.78 -7.49
N GLN A 34 10.18 6.89 -7.33
CA GLN A 34 10.79 7.77 -6.34
C GLN A 34 10.40 9.23 -6.52
N SER A 35 10.43 9.73 -7.76
CA SER A 35 10.07 11.12 -8.06
C SER A 35 8.62 11.45 -7.67
N ILE A 36 7.70 10.52 -7.89
CA ILE A 36 6.29 10.65 -7.49
C ILE A 36 6.19 10.76 -5.97
N ARG A 37 6.89 9.89 -5.23
CA ARG A 37 6.88 9.94 -3.75
C ARG A 37 7.44 11.25 -3.22
N GLU A 38 8.58 11.69 -3.74
CA GLU A 38 9.22 12.95 -3.32
C GLU A 38 8.32 14.15 -3.60
N GLU A 39 7.67 14.18 -4.76
CA GLU A 39 6.73 15.24 -5.13
C GLU A 39 5.52 15.30 -4.17
N GLU A 40 4.87 14.15 -3.90
CA GLU A 40 3.70 14.12 -3.01
C GLU A 40 4.07 14.39 -1.55
N VAL A 41 5.23 13.92 -1.08
CA VAL A 41 5.75 14.27 0.26
C VAL A 41 6.06 15.76 0.38
N SER A 42 6.68 16.36 -0.65
CA SER A 42 6.93 17.81 -0.66
C SER A 42 5.64 18.62 -0.59
N LYS A 43 4.60 18.21 -1.32
CA LYS A 43 3.27 18.84 -1.24
C LYS A 43 2.67 18.71 0.16
N LEU A 44 2.76 17.54 0.77
CA LEU A 44 2.25 17.31 2.13
C LEU A 44 2.97 18.22 3.14
N VAL A 45 4.30 18.27 3.11
CA VAL A 45 5.09 19.12 4.01
C VAL A 45 4.72 20.59 3.83
N LYS A 46 4.64 21.09 2.59
CA LYS A 46 4.22 22.47 2.31
C LYS A 46 2.83 22.76 2.86
N SER A 47 1.87 21.85 2.67
CA SER A 47 0.51 21.99 3.20
C SER A 47 0.50 22.09 4.72
N ILE A 48 1.25 21.22 5.42
CA ILE A 48 1.37 21.25 6.88
C ILE A 48 2.01 22.57 7.35
N CYS A 49 3.07 23.03 6.68
CA CYS A 49 3.71 24.31 7.01
C CYS A 49 2.75 25.50 6.88
N THR A 50 1.78 25.46 5.97
CA THR A 50 0.76 26.53 5.85
C THR A 50 -0.30 26.49 6.95
N CYS A 51 -0.39 25.42 7.72
CA CYS A 51 -1.36 25.25 8.80
C CYS A 51 -0.79 25.63 10.18
N GLU A 52 0.22 26.50 10.24
CA GLU A 52 0.83 26.93 11.51
C GLU A 52 -0.24 27.43 12.49
N GLY A 53 -0.17 26.96 13.75
CA GLY A 53 -1.13 27.29 14.80
C GLY A 53 -2.48 26.56 14.70
N SER A 54 -2.70 25.69 13.70
CA SER A 54 -3.94 24.91 13.55
C SER A 54 -3.77 23.43 13.87
N ILE A 55 -4.84 22.77 14.32
CA ILE A 55 -4.85 21.31 14.51
C ILE A 55 -4.97 20.64 13.14
N VAL A 56 -4.00 19.80 12.79
CA VAL A 56 -3.94 19.09 11.51
C VAL A 56 -4.27 17.61 11.71
N ASN A 57 -5.21 17.09 10.91
CA ASN A 57 -5.47 15.65 10.83
C ASN A 57 -4.45 14.97 9.91
N LEU A 58 -3.33 14.53 10.49
CA LEU A 58 -2.25 13.86 9.75
C LEU A 58 -2.69 12.54 9.12
N THR A 59 -3.57 11.78 9.76
CA THR A 59 -4.10 10.53 9.21
C THR A 59 -4.75 10.79 7.86
N ARG A 60 -5.69 11.74 7.79
CA ARG A 60 -6.37 12.12 6.55
C ARG A 60 -5.38 12.57 5.47
N ASN A 61 -4.40 13.37 5.85
CA ASN A 61 -3.41 13.89 4.90
C ASN A 61 -2.47 12.80 4.36
N ILE A 62 -2.04 11.86 5.21
CA ILE A 62 -1.22 10.71 4.80
C ILE A 62 -2.01 9.76 3.90
N PHE A 63 -3.28 9.50 4.21
CA PHE A 63 -4.16 8.71 3.34
C PHE A 63 -4.27 9.37 1.97
N SER A 64 -4.61 10.66 1.92
CA SER A 64 -4.72 11.41 0.67
C SER A 64 -3.42 11.34 -0.16
N MET A 65 -2.26 11.51 0.48
CA MET A 65 -0.96 11.39 -0.17
C MET A 65 -0.72 9.97 -0.74
N THR A 66 -1.06 8.93 0.02
CA THR A 66 -0.92 7.54 -0.40
C THR A 66 -1.81 7.21 -1.60
N HIS A 67 -3.03 7.74 -1.63
CA HIS A 67 -3.94 7.60 -2.78
C HIS A 67 -3.40 8.31 -4.03
N GLU A 68 -2.86 9.51 -3.89
CA GLU A 68 -2.21 10.23 -5.00
C GLU A 68 -1.00 9.47 -5.55
N ILE A 69 -0.13 8.93 -4.68
CA ILE A 69 1.02 8.12 -5.10
C ILE A 69 0.55 6.87 -5.85
N THR A 70 -0.34 6.08 -5.22
CA THR A 70 -0.83 4.81 -5.80
C THR A 70 -1.49 5.04 -7.15
N SER A 71 -2.35 6.06 -7.24
CA SER A 71 -3.07 6.35 -8.46
C SER A 71 -2.16 6.87 -9.59
N ARG A 72 -1.14 7.69 -9.28
CA ARG A 72 -0.16 8.14 -10.26
C ARG A 72 0.77 7.01 -10.70
N THR A 73 1.09 6.08 -9.82
CA THR A 73 1.87 4.87 -10.15
C THR A 73 1.09 3.93 -11.07
N VAL A 74 -0.21 3.72 -10.83
CA VAL A 74 -1.04 2.81 -11.63
C VAL A 74 -1.46 3.43 -12.97
N PHE A 75 -1.86 4.70 -12.98
CA PHE A 75 -2.44 5.35 -14.16
C PHE A 75 -1.48 6.31 -14.90
N GLY A 76 -0.29 6.57 -14.35
CA GLY A 76 0.72 7.49 -14.89
C GLY A 76 0.39 8.98 -14.74
N LYS A 77 -0.89 9.36 -14.87
CA LYS A 77 -1.40 10.74 -14.70
C LYS A 77 -2.71 10.75 -13.93
N ARG A 78 -3.13 11.93 -13.46
CA ARG A 78 -4.45 12.10 -12.83
C ARG A 78 -5.56 11.80 -13.83
N THR A 79 -6.43 10.85 -13.51
CA THR A 79 -7.54 10.42 -14.37
C THR A 79 -8.85 10.42 -13.59
N LYS A 80 -9.97 10.58 -14.30
CA LYS A 80 -11.31 10.57 -13.70
C LYS A 80 -11.66 9.22 -13.04
N HIS A 81 -10.92 8.17 -13.37
CA HIS A 81 -11.12 6.82 -12.83
C HIS A 81 -10.40 6.58 -11.50
N GLN A 82 -9.56 7.52 -11.04
CA GLN A 82 -8.82 7.37 -9.78
C GLN A 82 -9.75 7.18 -8.58
N GLN A 83 -10.84 7.95 -8.50
CA GLN A 83 -11.76 7.85 -7.38
C GLN A 83 -12.47 6.49 -7.32
N VAL A 84 -12.89 5.97 -8.48
CA VAL A 84 -13.52 4.65 -8.59
C VAL A 84 -12.53 3.55 -8.19
N PHE A 85 -11.29 3.66 -8.63
CA PHE A 85 -10.23 2.71 -8.26
C PHE A 85 -9.91 2.75 -6.76
N ILE A 86 -9.87 3.94 -6.16
CA ILE A 86 -9.63 4.11 -4.72
C ILE A 86 -10.75 3.45 -3.91
N THR A 87 -12.00 3.73 -4.24
CA THR A 87 -13.15 3.12 -3.55
C THR A 87 -13.16 1.60 -3.69
N ALA A 88 -12.89 1.09 -4.90
CA ALA A 88 -12.77 -0.35 -5.11
C ALA A 88 -11.62 -0.98 -4.29
N MET A 89 -10.48 -0.28 -4.17
CA MET A 89 -9.36 -0.73 -3.35
C MET A 89 -9.69 -0.72 -1.85
N GLU A 90 -10.39 0.29 -1.36
CA GLU A 90 -10.85 0.34 0.03
C GLU A 90 -11.79 -0.84 0.35
N GLU A 91 -12.73 -1.14 -0.54
CA GLU A 91 -13.62 -2.31 -0.41
C GLU A 91 -12.83 -3.62 -0.40
N ILE A 92 -11.88 -3.80 -1.33
CA ILE A 92 -11.03 -5.00 -1.38
C ILE A 92 -10.23 -5.15 -0.08
N VAL A 93 -9.63 -4.06 0.43
CA VAL A 93 -8.85 -4.09 1.69
C VAL A 93 -9.75 -4.44 2.88
N SER A 94 -10.97 -3.91 2.94
CA SER A 94 -11.95 -4.27 3.98
C SER A 94 -12.27 -5.76 3.93
N LEU A 95 -12.62 -6.29 2.76
CA LEU A 95 -12.97 -7.69 2.57
C LEU A 95 -11.81 -8.63 2.92
N LEU A 96 -10.58 -8.27 2.54
CA LEU A 96 -9.38 -9.04 2.89
C LEU A 96 -9.09 -8.99 4.39
N GLY A 97 -9.29 -7.85 5.05
CA GLY A 97 -9.15 -7.72 6.50
C GLY A 97 -10.10 -8.65 7.25
N ASP A 98 -11.37 -8.66 6.84
CA ASP A 98 -12.40 -9.53 7.42
C ASP A 98 -12.09 -11.01 7.19
N PHE A 99 -11.57 -11.36 6.01
CA PHE A 99 -11.17 -12.73 5.68
C PHE A 99 -9.96 -13.20 6.52
N VAL A 100 -8.95 -12.35 6.72
CA VAL A 100 -7.80 -12.66 7.58
C VAL A 100 -8.24 -12.81 9.03
N LEU A 101 -9.12 -11.94 9.51
CA LEU A 101 -9.68 -12.04 10.86
C LEU A 101 -10.47 -13.34 11.04
N LEU A 102 -11.30 -13.72 10.06
CA LEU A 102 -12.05 -14.97 10.05
C LEU A 102 -11.11 -16.18 10.10
N ILE A 103 -10.05 -16.20 9.29
CA ILE A 103 -9.04 -17.25 9.33
C ILE A 103 -8.37 -17.31 10.70
N CYS A 104 -8.00 -16.17 11.29
CA CYS A 104 -7.41 -16.12 12.63
C CYS A 104 -8.36 -16.69 13.70
N ILE A 105 -9.66 -16.37 13.65
CA ILE A 105 -10.65 -16.91 14.59
C ILE A 105 -10.79 -18.43 14.43
N LEU A 106 -10.89 -18.93 13.19
CA LEU A 106 -10.99 -20.37 12.92
C LEU A 106 -9.74 -21.13 13.37
N LEU A 107 -8.55 -20.54 13.20
CA LEU A 107 -7.29 -21.10 13.69
C LEU A 107 -7.22 -21.10 15.22
N LEU A 108 -7.67 -20.04 15.88
CA LEU A 108 -7.73 -19.97 17.34
C LEU A 108 -8.73 -20.99 17.90
N GLU A 109 -9.90 -21.14 17.29
CA GLU A 109 -10.90 -22.13 17.67
C GLU A 109 -10.38 -23.56 17.46
N TYR A 110 -9.65 -23.82 16.38
CA TYR A 110 -8.95 -25.09 16.15
C TYR A 110 -7.87 -25.35 17.22
N CYS A 111 -7.03 -24.35 17.51
CA CYS A 111 -5.98 -24.45 18.53
C CYS A 111 -6.51 -24.61 19.96
N PHE A 112 -7.73 -24.14 20.25
CA PHE A 112 -8.37 -24.33 21.57
C PHE A 112 -9.15 -25.65 21.66
N ARG A 113 -9.42 -26.30 20.51
CA ARG A 113 -10.14 -27.57 20.41
C ARG A 113 -9.23 -28.80 20.39
N VAL A 114 -7.93 -28.61 20.12
CA VAL A 114 -6.84 -29.59 20.27
C VAL A 114 -6.17 -29.38 21.62
#